data_AF-A0A5C5H8C9-F1
#
_entry.id   AF-A0A5C5H8C9-F1
#
_cell.length_a   1.000
_cell.length_b   1.000
_cell.length_c   1.000
_cell.angle_alpha   90.00
_cell.angle_beta   90.00
_cell.angle_gamma   90.00
#
_symmetry.space_group_name_H-M   'P 1'
#
loop_
_entity.id
_entity.type
_entity.pdbx_description
1 polymer ?
#
loop_
_entity_poly.entity_id
_entity_poly.type
_entity_poly.pdbx_seq_one_letter_code
_entity_poly.pdbx_strand_id
1 'polypeptide(L)'
;MAEIPLSGKSRTQVLRWQRQCWVVGLRWEEKQKSVRSVRRPLVQRRGVLNVMLTVKQGKSRLTAQGQIEAGSRHQKLYSLAALFSQQCTPNGYGVYQLDDGRQVFLATVKGMPSPMADVTGTPEQIIRAQELFLSFNPAPEDGWTIPSTPA
;
A
#
# COMPACT_ATOMS: atom_id res chain seq x y z
N MET A 1 -4.98 18.79 4.50
CA MET A 1 -3.92 18.32 3.57
C MET A 1 -2.63 18.24 4.37
N ALA A 2 -2.18 17.05 4.77
CA ALA A 2 -0.90 16.89 5.45
C ALA A 2 0.14 16.45 4.42
N GLU A 3 1.00 17.36 4.00
CA GLU A 3 2.26 17.01 3.34
C GLU A 3 3.22 16.52 4.44
N ILE A 4 3.45 15.21 4.48
CA ILE A 4 4.47 14.58 5.32
C ILE A 4 5.80 14.62 4.53
N PRO A 5 6.96 14.86 5.19
CA PRO A 5 8.14 15.40 4.52
C PRO A 5 8.76 14.47 3.48
N LEU A 6 9.27 15.09 2.41
CA LEU A 6 10.16 14.54 1.40
C LEU A 6 11.51 14.14 2.02
N SER A 7 11.57 13.02 2.73
CA SER A 7 12.84 12.29 2.83
C SER A 7 13.12 11.67 1.47
N GLY A 8 14.31 11.86 0.92
CA GLY A 8 14.70 11.43 -0.43
C GLY A 8 14.67 9.91 -0.70
N LYS A 9 14.04 9.12 0.17
CA LYS A 9 13.80 7.69 -0.01
C LYS A 9 12.36 7.47 -0.48
N SER A 10 12.20 6.72 -1.58
CA SER A 10 10.88 6.37 -2.11
C SER A 10 10.03 5.71 -1.03
N ARG A 11 8.78 6.16 -0.87
CA ARG A 11 7.76 5.47 -0.03
C ARG A 11 7.58 4.02 -0.46
N THR A 12 7.77 3.74 -1.75
CA THR A 12 7.60 2.42 -2.33
C THR A 12 8.91 1.64 -2.24
N GLN A 13 8.84 0.43 -1.69
CA GLN A 13 9.99 -0.47 -1.54
C GLN A 13 9.70 -1.83 -2.17
N VAL A 14 10.76 -2.47 -2.68
CA VAL A 14 10.73 -3.88 -3.10
C VAL A 14 11.35 -4.73 -2.00
N LEU A 15 10.54 -5.61 -1.42
CA LEU A 15 10.94 -6.67 -0.49
C LEU A 15 11.24 -7.93 -1.30
N ARG A 16 12.29 -8.67 -0.92
CA ARG A 16 12.62 -9.95 -1.55
C ARG A 16 12.33 -11.06 -0.58
N TRP A 17 11.44 -11.96 -0.99
CA TRP A 17 11.16 -13.19 -0.26
C TRP A 17 11.29 -14.36 -1.23
N GLN A 18 12.21 -15.28 -0.95
CA GLN A 18 12.59 -16.36 -1.86
C GLN A 18 12.92 -15.80 -3.27
N ARG A 19 12.27 -16.31 -4.33
CA ARG A 19 12.45 -15.87 -5.73
C ARG A 19 11.43 -14.80 -6.16
N GLN A 20 10.69 -14.20 -5.21
CA GLN A 20 9.62 -13.25 -5.49
C GLN A 20 9.97 -11.85 -4.98
N CYS A 21 9.50 -10.84 -5.74
CA CYS A 21 9.68 -9.44 -5.42
C CYS A 21 8.31 -8.83 -5.05
N TRP A 22 8.16 -8.44 -3.80
CA TRP A 22 6.94 -7.89 -3.23
C TRP A 22 7.08 -6.38 -3.07
N VAL A 23 6.09 -5.64 -3.54
CA VAL A 23 6.06 -4.19 -3.48
C VAL A 23 5.12 -3.76 -2.37
N VAL A 24 5.64 -2.89 -1.50
CA VAL A 24 4.93 -2.22 -0.41
C VAL A 24 5.05 -0.72 -0.57
N GLY A 25 4.19 0.04 0.11
CA GLY A 25 4.24 1.49 0.06
C GLY A 25 3.70 2.07 -1.24
N LEU A 26 2.78 1.37 -1.91
CA LEU A 26 2.11 1.90 -3.10
C LEU A 26 1.07 2.95 -2.68
N ARG A 27 0.92 3.98 -3.51
CA ARG A 27 -0.14 4.97 -3.36
C ARG A 27 -1.39 4.49 -4.07
N TRP A 28 -2.40 4.14 -3.28
CA TRP A 28 -3.69 3.65 -3.76
C TRP A 28 -4.69 4.80 -3.93
N GLU A 29 -5.37 4.84 -5.05
CA GLU A 29 -6.38 5.85 -5.37
C GLU A 29 -7.61 5.22 -6.00
N GLU A 30 -8.79 5.65 -5.55
CA GLU A 30 -10.05 5.32 -6.21
C GLU A 30 -10.24 6.22 -7.42
N LYS A 31 -10.45 5.59 -8.58
CA LYS A 31 -10.66 6.36 -9.81
C LYS A 31 -12.12 6.78 -9.90
N GLN A 32 -12.42 7.98 -9.42
CA GLN A 32 -13.73 8.61 -9.64
C GLN A 32 -13.96 8.88 -11.15
N LYS A 33 -15.21 8.74 -11.60
CA LYS A 33 -15.59 8.75 -13.03
C LYS A 33 -15.48 10.09 -13.76
N SER A 34 -15.08 11.20 -13.12
CA SER A 34 -15.24 12.54 -13.73
C SER A 34 -14.03 13.47 -13.68
N VAL A 35 -12.89 13.08 -13.10
CA VAL A 35 -11.70 13.94 -13.13
C VAL A 35 -10.68 13.32 -14.07
N ARG A 36 -10.41 13.98 -15.20
CA ARG A 36 -9.18 13.75 -15.97
C ARG A 36 -8.03 13.93 -14.99
N SER A 37 -7.51 12.83 -14.43
CA SER A 37 -6.32 12.88 -13.59
C SER A 37 -5.25 13.56 -14.43
N VAL A 38 -4.87 14.78 -14.05
CA VAL A 38 -3.71 15.45 -14.63
C VAL A 38 -2.58 14.46 -14.45
N ARG A 39 -2.16 13.81 -15.53
CA ARG A 39 -0.97 12.97 -15.54
C ARG A 39 0.17 13.92 -15.24
N ARG A 40 0.51 14.10 -13.96
CA ARG A 40 1.75 14.77 -13.59
C ARG A 40 2.85 13.99 -14.32
N PRO A 41 3.69 14.64 -15.14
CA PRO A 41 4.79 13.94 -15.78
C PRO A 41 5.59 13.29 -14.67
N LEU A 42 5.65 11.96 -14.64
CA LEU A 42 6.55 11.30 -13.71
C LEU A 42 7.95 11.72 -14.14
N VAL A 43 8.60 12.51 -13.30
CA VAL A 43 9.98 12.92 -13.49
C VAL A 43 10.80 11.64 -13.67
N GLN A 44 11.25 11.39 -14.89
CA GLN A 44 12.13 10.27 -15.21
C GLN A 44 13.48 10.58 -14.58
N ARG A 45 13.66 10.17 -13.32
CA ARG A 45 14.98 10.12 -12.70
C ARG A 45 15.70 8.89 -13.27
N ARG A 46 16.91 9.08 -13.81
CA ARG A 46 17.76 7.96 -14.21
C ARG A 46 17.88 6.98 -13.03
N GLY A 47 17.65 5.70 -13.28
CA GLY A 47 17.73 4.66 -12.24
C GLY A 47 16.42 4.36 -11.49
N VAL A 48 15.29 4.98 -11.83
CA VAL A 48 13.97 4.72 -11.21
C VAL A 48 12.98 4.16 -12.23
N LEU A 49 12.16 3.19 -11.81
CA LEU A 49 11.04 2.63 -12.55
C LEU A 49 9.73 2.98 -11.88
N ASN A 50 8.73 3.30 -12.71
CA ASN A 50 7.38 3.56 -12.25
C ASN A 50 6.59 2.25 -12.30
N VAL A 51 5.95 1.90 -11.19
CA VAL A 51 5.08 0.74 -11.10
C VAL A 51 3.63 1.19 -10.95
N MET A 52 2.74 0.46 -11.61
CA MET A 52 1.30 0.70 -11.55
C MET A 52 0.58 -0.64 -11.47
N LEU A 53 -0.40 -0.72 -10.57
CA LEU A 53 -1.32 -1.85 -10.44
C LEU A 53 -2.75 -1.33 -10.49
N THR A 54 -3.68 -2.12 -11.01
CA THR A 54 -5.11 -1.83 -10.93
C THR A 54 -5.82 -3.06 -10.39
N VAL A 55 -6.57 -2.89 -9.30
CA VAL A 55 -7.41 -3.93 -8.70
C VAL A 55 -8.87 -3.57 -8.96
N LYS A 56 -9.69 -4.57 -9.32
CA LYS A 56 -11.11 -4.42 -9.62
C LYS A 56 -11.91 -5.43 -8.82
N GLN A 57 -13.04 -5.00 -8.26
CA GLN A 57 -14.00 -5.88 -7.60
C GLN A 57 -15.40 -5.31 -7.84
N GLY A 58 -16.25 -6.07 -8.52
CA GLY A 58 -17.56 -5.60 -8.99
C GLY A 58 -17.43 -4.29 -9.80
N LYS A 59 -18.09 -3.23 -9.33
CA LYS A 59 -18.05 -1.89 -9.95
C LYS A 59 -16.91 -1.01 -9.44
N SER A 60 -16.22 -1.42 -8.37
CA SER A 60 -15.16 -0.65 -7.72
C SER A 60 -13.80 -0.89 -8.39
N ARG A 61 -12.99 0.17 -8.49
CA ARG A 61 -11.66 0.10 -9.10
C ARG A 61 -10.67 1.00 -8.38
N LEU A 62 -9.59 0.39 -7.91
CA LEU A 62 -8.46 1.09 -7.32
C LEU A 62 -7.23 0.99 -8.22
N THR A 63 -6.45 2.07 -8.27
CA THR A 63 -5.15 2.09 -8.94
C THR A 63 -4.07 2.36 -7.91
N ALA A 64 -3.02 1.53 -7.89
CA ALA A 64 -1.84 1.72 -7.08
C ALA A 64 -0.71 2.27 -7.94
N GLN A 65 0.08 3.22 -7.42
CA GLN A 65 1.24 3.78 -8.10
C GLN A 65 2.44 3.87 -7.16
N GLY A 66 3.64 3.67 -7.69
CA GLY A 66 4.87 3.79 -6.91
C GLY A 66 6.11 3.92 -7.78
N GLN A 67 7.24 4.16 -7.12
CA GLN A 67 8.56 4.29 -7.76
C GLN A 67 9.56 3.36 -7.09
N ILE A 68 10.24 2.53 -7.88
CA ILE A 68 11.23 1.56 -7.41
C ILE A 68 12.56 1.75 -8.14
N GLU A 69 13.63 1.17 -7.62
CA GLU A 69 14.93 1.18 -8.29
C GLU A 69 14.92 0.31 -9.56
N ALA A 70 15.66 0.77 -10.57
CA ALA A 70 15.73 0.11 -11.88
C ALA A 70 16.34 -1.30 -11.85
N GLY A 71 17.04 -1.68 -10.77
CA GLY A 71 17.57 -3.03 -10.58
C GLY A 71 16.49 -4.13 -10.59
N SER A 72 15.22 -3.77 -10.40
CA SER A 72 14.09 -4.72 -10.42
C SER A 72 13.37 -4.80 -11.77
N ARG A 73 13.90 -4.19 -12.85
CA ARG A 73 13.22 -4.07 -14.16
C ARG A 73 12.74 -5.39 -14.77
N HIS A 74 13.53 -6.44 -14.60
CA HIS A 74 13.29 -7.74 -15.22
C HIS A 74 12.65 -8.74 -14.24
N GLN A 75 12.34 -8.30 -13.02
CA GLN A 75 11.75 -9.13 -11.99
C GLN A 75 10.22 -9.03 -12.06
N LYS A 76 9.54 -10.16 -11.86
CA LYS A 76 8.09 -10.15 -11.68
C LYS A 76 7.77 -9.56 -10.31
N LEU A 77 6.98 -8.50 -10.31
CA LEU A 77 6.59 -7.76 -9.12
C LEU A 77 5.18 -8.14 -8.68
N TYR A 78 5.00 -8.26 -7.37
CA TYR A 78 3.71 -8.56 -6.74
C TYR A 78 3.38 -7.44 -5.74
N SER A 79 2.11 -7.10 -5.55
CA SER A 79 1.71 -6.14 -4.51
C SER A 79 1.32 -6.89 -3.25
N LEU A 80 1.95 -6.53 -2.13
CA LEU A 80 1.63 -7.15 -0.84
C LEU A 80 0.23 -6.76 -0.36
N ALA A 81 -0.16 -5.49 -0.53
CA ALA A 81 -1.51 -5.04 -0.18
C ALA A 81 -2.62 -5.74 -0.99
N ALA A 82 -2.37 -6.04 -2.28
CA ALA A 82 -3.33 -6.78 -3.10
C ALA A 82 -3.43 -8.27 -2.72
N LEU A 83 -2.34 -8.88 -2.23
CA LEU A 83 -2.39 -10.23 -1.65
C LEU A 83 -3.16 -10.21 -0.33
N PHE A 84 -2.83 -9.26 0.55
CA PHE A 84 -3.48 -9.11 1.85
C PHE A 84 -4.99 -8.98 1.71
N SER A 85 -5.49 -8.17 0.76
CA SER A 85 -6.94 -8.03 0.54
C SER A 85 -7.64 -9.30 0.07
N GLN A 86 -6.92 -10.21 -0.60
CA GLN A 86 -7.46 -11.52 -1.00
C GLN A 86 -7.53 -12.49 0.19
N GLN A 87 -6.59 -12.39 1.13
CA GLN A 87 -6.52 -13.30 2.29
C GLN A 87 -7.36 -12.82 3.48
N CYS A 88 -7.44 -11.51 3.72
CA CYS A 88 -8.09 -10.91 4.90
C CYS A 88 -9.43 -10.25 4.54
N THR A 89 -10.20 -10.89 3.67
CA THR A 89 -11.48 -10.39 3.15
C THR A 89 -12.65 -10.66 4.11
N PRO A 90 -13.71 -9.84 4.13
CA PRO A 90 -13.86 -8.57 3.41
C PRO A 90 -13.19 -7.40 4.13
N ASN A 91 -12.99 -7.48 5.45
CA ASN A 91 -12.48 -6.38 6.25
C ASN A 91 -11.42 -6.88 7.22
N GLY A 92 -10.24 -6.30 7.13
CA GLY A 92 -9.14 -6.68 8.00
C GLY A 92 -7.98 -5.71 7.92
N TYR A 93 -7.14 -5.74 8.94
CA TYR A 93 -5.90 -4.98 8.96
C TYR A 93 -4.82 -5.74 9.72
N GLY A 94 -3.57 -5.43 9.43
CA GLY A 94 -2.43 -6.06 10.09
C GLY A 94 -1.17 -5.22 9.99
N VAL A 95 -0.30 -5.41 10.97
CA VAL A 95 1.04 -4.81 11.01
C VAL A 95 2.07 -5.91 10.95
N TYR A 96 3.06 -5.75 10.08
CA TYR A 96 4.11 -6.72 9.84
C TYR A 96 5.48 -6.06 9.91
N GLN A 97 6.44 -6.76 10.52
CA GLN A 97 7.82 -6.31 10.60
C GLN A 97 8.54 -6.48 9.25
N LEU A 98 9.44 -5.56 8.94
CA LEU A 98 10.36 -5.60 7.81
C LEU A 98 11.78 -5.83 8.31
N ASP A 99 12.66 -6.36 7.46
CA ASP A 99 14.03 -6.76 7.81
C ASP A 99 14.91 -5.60 8.33
N ASP A 100 14.54 -4.35 8.07
CA ASP A 100 15.28 -3.15 8.46
C ASP A 100 14.73 -2.48 9.74
N GLY A 101 13.91 -3.20 10.51
CA GLY A 101 13.30 -2.71 11.74
C GLY A 101 12.13 -1.74 11.51
N ARG A 102 11.77 -1.47 10.25
CA ARG A 102 10.51 -0.78 9.92
C ARG A 102 9.36 -1.77 9.93
N GLN A 103 8.15 -1.24 9.91
CA GLN A 103 6.91 -1.99 9.82
C GLN A 103 6.15 -1.60 8.56
N VAL A 104 5.27 -2.48 8.11
CA VAL A 104 4.24 -2.20 7.10
C VAL A 104 2.85 -2.40 7.69
N PHE A 105 2.00 -1.40 7.49
CA PHE A 105 0.58 -1.45 7.78
C PHE A 105 -0.22 -1.78 6.52
N LEU A 106 -1.00 -2.85 6.58
CA LEU A 106 -1.88 -3.31 5.51
C LEU A 106 -3.32 -3.34 6.00
N ALA A 107 -4.25 -2.97 5.14
CA ALA A 107 -5.66 -3.05 5.46
C ALA A 107 -6.49 -3.28 4.19
N THR A 108 -7.63 -3.92 4.37
CA THR A 108 -8.65 -4.12 3.36
C THR A 108 -10.02 -3.76 3.90
N VAL A 109 -10.83 -3.15 3.04
CA VAL A 109 -12.22 -2.80 3.30
C VAL A 109 -13.05 -3.27 2.11
N LYS A 110 -14.12 -4.02 2.39
CA LYS A 110 -15.00 -4.64 1.38
C LYS A 110 -14.24 -5.48 0.33
N GLY A 111 -13.11 -6.10 0.70
CA GLY A 111 -12.28 -6.93 -0.17
C GLY A 111 -11.30 -6.16 -1.07
N MET A 112 -11.21 -4.84 -0.91
CA MET A 112 -10.28 -3.98 -1.64
C MET A 112 -9.17 -3.45 -0.73
N PRO A 113 -7.93 -3.25 -1.22
CA PRO A 113 -6.89 -2.57 -0.47
C PRO A 113 -7.34 -1.18 -0.01
N SER A 114 -7.03 -0.79 1.23
CA SER A 114 -7.38 0.55 1.74
C SER A 114 -6.41 1.61 1.21
N PRO A 115 -6.90 2.75 0.66
CA PRO A 115 -6.06 3.91 0.33
C PRO A 115 -5.25 4.50 1.49
N MET A 116 -5.68 4.26 2.72
CA MET A 116 -5.04 4.74 3.95
C MET A 116 -3.98 3.77 4.48
N ALA A 117 -3.88 2.56 3.91
CA ALA A 117 -2.90 1.55 4.28
C ALA A 117 -1.83 1.40 3.19
N ASP A 118 -1.11 0.28 3.19
CA ASP A 118 0.11 0.08 2.39
C ASP A 118 1.12 1.20 2.72
N VAL A 119 1.39 1.34 4.02
CA VAL A 119 2.27 2.35 4.60
C VAL A 119 3.42 1.62 5.27
N THR A 120 4.66 2.01 4.93
CA THR A 120 5.87 1.54 5.61
C THR A 120 6.43 2.66 6.49
N GLY A 121 6.88 2.36 7.69
CA GLY A 121 7.41 3.39 8.60
C GLY A 121 8.02 2.82 9.88
N THR A 122 8.42 3.70 10.78
CA THR A 122 8.77 3.32 12.15
C THR A 122 7.52 2.83 12.90
N PRO A 123 7.66 2.11 14.02
CA PRO A 123 6.52 1.68 14.83
C PRO A 123 5.57 2.83 15.19
N GLU A 124 6.08 4.00 15.55
CA GLU A 124 5.27 5.17 15.91
C GLU A 124 4.49 5.71 14.71
N GLN A 125 5.09 5.68 13.51
CA GLN A 125 4.42 6.07 12.28
C GLN A 125 3.30 5.09 11.91
N ILE A 126 3.54 3.80 12.14
CA ILE A 126 2.56 2.75 11.87
C ILE A 126 1.38 2.80 12.84
N ILE A 127 1.62 3.03 14.12
CA ILE A 127 0.56 3.24 15.12
C ILE A 127 -0.35 4.39 14.66
N ARG A 128 0.22 5.54 14.29
CA ARG A 128 -0.57 6.69 13.80
C ARG A 128 -1.35 6.37 12.52
N ALA A 129 -0.75 5.62 11.59
CA ALA A 129 -1.42 5.22 10.36
C ALA A 129 -2.61 4.28 10.64
N GLN A 130 -2.45 3.35 11.59
CA GLN A 130 -3.51 2.46 12.04
C GLN A 130 -4.64 3.23 12.74
N GLU A 131 -4.32 4.13 13.67
CA GLU A 131 -5.30 4.99 14.36
C GLU A 131 -6.10 5.83 13.36
N LEU A 132 -5.41 6.43 12.39
CA LEU A 132 -6.05 7.21 11.33
C LEU A 132 -6.98 6.32 10.49
N PHE A 133 -6.55 5.11 10.13
CA PHE A 133 -7.42 4.16 9.43
C PHE A 133 -8.67 3.82 10.23
N LEU A 134 -8.54 3.48 11.50
CA LEU A 134 -9.66 3.09 12.36
C LEU A 134 -10.62 4.25 12.66
N SER A 135 -10.14 5.49 12.72
CA SER A 135 -11.01 6.66 12.91
C SER A 135 -11.89 6.99 11.69
N PHE A 136 -11.45 6.62 10.48
CA PHE A 136 -12.24 6.82 9.25
C PHE A 136 -13.08 5.61 8.84
N ASN A 137 -12.76 4.43 9.36
CA ASN A 137 -13.43 3.19 9.00
C ASN A 137 -14.06 2.59 10.26
N PRO A 138 -15.38 2.78 10.48
CA PRO A 138 -16.05 2.17 11.62
C PRO A 138 -15.93 0.65 11.58
N ALA A 139 -15.97 0.01 12.75
CA ALA A 139 -15.90 -1.44 12.84
C ALA A 139 -17.04 -2.08 12.02
N PRO A 140 -16.73 -3.08 11.16
CA PRO A 140 -17.75 -3.89 10.50
C PRO A 140 -18.62 -4.64 11.51
N GLU A 141 -19.81 -5.09 11.09
CA GLU A 141 -20.73 -5.86 11.94
C GLU A 141 -20.05 -7.11 12.52
N ASP A 142 -19.29 -7.85 11.70
CA ASP A 142 -18.53 -9.03 12.11
C ASP A 142 -17.16 -8.70 12.74
N GLY A 143 -16.87 -7.41 12.96
CA GLY A 143 -15.58 -6.94 13.43
C GLY A 143 -14.47 -6.96 12.36
N TRP A 144 -13.24 -6.74 12.81
CA TRP A 144 -12.04 -6.74 11.97
C TRP A 144 -11.33 -8.09 12.00
N THR A 145 -10.92 -8.59 10.84
CA THR A 145 -9.94 -9.69 10.78
C THR A 145 -8.54 -9.15 11.05
N ILE A 146 -7.90 -9.59 12.13
CA ILE A 146 -6.58 -9.11 12.57
C ILE A 146 -5.60 -10.30 12.63
N PRO A 147 -4.96 -10.67 11.52
CA PRO A 147 -4.04 -11.81 11.47
C PRO A 147 -2.69 -11.53 12.16
N SER A 148 -2.37 -10.26 12.40
CA SER A 148 -1.11 -9.82 13.01
C SER A 148 -1.30 -8.46 13.68
N THR A 149 -0.83 -8.33 14.91
CA THR A 149 -0.82 -7.06 15.67
C THR A 149 0.60 -6.48 15.71
N PRO A 150 0.75 -5.16 15.91
CA PRO A 150 2.06 -4.59 16.26
C PRO A 150 2.61 -5.33 17.49
N ALA A 151 3.90 -5.66 17.47
CA ALA A 151 4.64 -6.11 18.65
C ALA A 151 5.02 -4.92 19.52
#